data_AF-A0A2A2IKD7-F1
#
_entry.id   AF-A0A2A2IKD7-F1
#
_cell.length_a   1.000
_cell.length_b   1.000
_cell.length_c   1.000
_cell.angle_alpha   90.00
_cell.angle_beta   90.00
_cell.angle_gamma   90.00
#
_symmetry.space_group_name_H-M   'P 1'
#
loop_
_entity.id
_entity.type
_entity.pdbx_description
1 polymer ?
#
loop_
_entity_poly.entity_id
_entity_poly.type
_entity_poly.pdbx_seq_one_letter_code
_entity_poly.pdbx_strand_id
1 'polypeptide(L)'
;MCIHKDYQRQGYFQIFSHILYDHINKNGSKYYVALIEKKFYRMLRFMLGSGVEQKGKALIGPTTALIPTILNINKIMEDEVKVKRLLQNI
;
A
#
# COMPACT_ATOMS: atom_id res chain seq x y z
N MET A 1 2.96 7.81 4.49
CA MET A 1 1.50 8.01 4.38
C MET A 1 0.95 8.19 5.77
N CYS A 2 0.20 9.27 6.02
CA CYS A 2 -0.50 9.50 7.28
C CYS A 2 -1.95 9.84 6.95
N ILE A 3 -2.91 9.17 7.58
CA ILE A 3 -4.32 9.55 7.55
C ILE A 3 -4.62 10.10 8.94
N HIS A 4 -5.06 11.36 8.99
CA HIS A 4 -5.48 11.98 10.25
C HIS A 4 -6.57 11.13 10.90
N LYS A 5 -6.52 10.97 12.23
CA LYS A 5 -7.36 10.04 12.98
C LYS A 5 -8.85 10.16 12.68
N ASP A 6 -9.33 11.37 12.43
CA ASP A 6 -10.73 11.66 12.12
C ASP A 6 -11.18 11.04 10.80
N TYR A 7 -10.25 10.82 9.87
CA TYR A 7 -10.49 10.26 8.53
C TYR A 7 -10.15 8.77 8.44
N GLN A 8 -9.72 8.14 9.55
CA GLN A 8 -9.48 6.70 9.56
C GLN A 8 -10.80 5.94 9.55
N ARG A 9 -10.83 4.77 8.88
CA ARG A 9 -12.01 3.87 8.78
C ARG A 9 -13.24 4.46 8.05
N GLN A 10 -13.14 5.67 7.50
CA GLN A 10 -14.20 6.29 6.70
C GLN A 10 -14.19 5.88 5.22
N GLY A 11 -13.43 4.86 4.83
CA GLY A 11 -13.38 4.39 3.44
C GLY A 11 -12.51 5.22 2.48
N TYR A 12 -11.86 6.31 2.93
CA TYR A 12 -11.00 7.15 2.10
C TYR A 12 -9.71 6.49 1.57
N PHE A 13 -9.51 5.19 1.82
CA PHE A 13 -8.32 4.50 1.34
C PHE A 13 -8.25 4.46 -0.19
N GLN A 14 -9.39 4.50 -0.89
CA GLN A 14 -9.42 4.59 -2.34
C GLN A 14 -8.79 5.90 -2.86
N ILE A 15 -8.99 7.03 -2.17
CA ILE A 15 -8.36 8.31 -2.54
C ILE A 15 -6.84 8.14 -2.55
N PHE A 16 -6.30 7.40 -1.57
CA PHE A 16 -4.89 7.05 -1.56
C PHE A 16 -4.51 6.17 -2.76
N SER A 17 -5.33 5.19 -3.15
CA SER A 17 -5.09 4.39 -4.36
C SER A 17 -5.02 5.25 -5.63
N HIS A 18 -5.88 6.25 -5.79
CA HIS A 18 -5.81 7.20 -6.91
C HIS A 18 -4.53 8.02 -6.89
N ILE A 19 -4.18 8.62 -5.74
CA ILE A 19 -2.95 9.41 -5.61
C ILE A 19 -1.71 8.56 -5.92
N LEU A 20 -1.67 7.33 -5.41
CA LEU A 20 -0.57 6.41 -5.64
C LEU A 20 -0.49 6.02 -7.13
N TYR A 21 -1.63 5.71 -7.76
CA TYR A 21 -1.71 5.37 -9.19
C TYR A 21 -1.21 6.52 -10.07
N ASP A 22 -1.67 7.74 -9.82
CA ASP A 22 -1.24 8.93 -10.56
C ASP A 22 0.26 9.17 -10.40
N HIS A 23 0.78 9.03 -9.18
CA HIS A 23 2.20 9.17 -8.91
C HIS A 23 3.04 8.11 -9.63
N ILE A 24 2.59 6.86 -9.65
CA ILE A 24 3.24 5.76 -10.38
C ILE A 24 3.31 6.09 -11.87
N ASN A 25 2.20 6.49 -12.49
CA ASN A 25 2.15 6.78 -13.91
C ASN A 25 2.99 7.98 -14.31
N LYS A 26 3.04 9.02 -13.46
CA LYS A 26 3.86 10.21 -13.71
C LYS A 26 5.36 9.93 -13.61
N ASN A 27 5.78 9.06 -12.69
CA ASN A 27 7.20 8.88 -12.36
C ASN A 27 7.82 7.56 -12.86
N GLY A 28 7.02 6.62 -13.37
CA GLY A 28 7.51 5.31 -13.82
C GLY A 28 8.18 4.49 -12.72
N SER A 29 7.81 4.72 -11.45
CA SER A 29 8.46 4.07 -10.31
C SER A 29 8.18 2.56 -10.30
N LYS A 30 9.24 1.75 -10.34
CA LYS A 30 9.14 0.27 -10.32
C LYS A 30 8.95 -0.30 -8.91
N TYR A 31 9.49 0.39 -7.90
CA TYR A 31 9.47 -0.06 -6.52
C TYR A 31 9.26 1.10 -5.55
N TYR A 32 8.54 0.85 -4.46
CA TYR A 32 8.59 1.70 -3.27
C TYR A 32 9.10 0.88 -2.09
N VAL A 33 9.93 1.50 -1.27
CA VAL A 33 10.47 0.90 -0.04
C VAL A 33 9.94 1.71 1.13
N ALA A 34 9.38 1.04 2.13
CA ALA A 34 8.85 1.70 3.32
C ALA A 34 8.93 0.82 4.57
N LEU A 35 9.06 1.46 5.73
CA LEU A 35 8.70 0.87 7.01
C LEU A 35 7.24 1.21 7.27
N ILE A 36 6.38 0.19 7.39
CA ILE A 36 4.95 0.39 7.63
C ILE A 36 4.48 -0.43 8.82
N GLU A 37 3.46 0.05 9.51
CA GLU A 37 2.88 -0.68 10.63
C GLU A 37 2.33 -2.04 10.20
N LYS A 38 2.45 -3.05 11.08
CA LYS A 38 1.99 -4.42 10.81
C LYS A 38 0.53 -4.51 10.34
N LYS A 39 -0.37 -3.70 10.91
CA LYS A 39 -1.79 -3.70 10.50
C LYS A 39 -1.95 -3.16 9.08
N PHE A 40 -1.23 -2.10 8.75
CA PHE A 40 -1.26 -1.50 7.42
C PHE A 40 -0.61 -2.43 6.38
N TYR A 41 0.51 -3.08 6.71
CA TYR A 41 1.12 -4.12 5.87
C TYR A 41 0.13 -5.24 5.52
N ARG A 42 -0.57 -5.77 6.53
CA ARG A 42 -1.56 -6.85 6.31
C ARG A 42 -2.69 -6.40 5.39
N MET A 43 -3.18 -5.18 5.56
CA MET A 43 -4.21 -4.60 4.71
C MET A 43 -3.72 -4.48 3.26
N LEU A 44 -2.54 -3.89 3.05
CA LEU A 44 -1.94 -3.78 1.72
C LEU A 44 -1.70 -5.16 1.09
N ARG A 45 -1.17 -6.13 1.84
CA ARG A 45 -0.96 -7.50 1.36
C ARG A 45 -2.25 -8.18 0.93
N PHE A 46 -3.35 -7.95 1.67
CA PHE A 46 -4.67 -8.47 1.29
C PHE A 46 -5.17 -7.81 -0.01
N MET A 47 -5.04 -6.50 -0.13
CA MET A 47 -5.56 -5.74 -1.26
C MET A 47 -4.75 -5.93 -2.54
N LEU A 48 -3.43 -5.88 -2.44
CA LEU A 48 -2.48 -5.83 -3.55
C LEU A 48 -1.74 -7.16 -3.77
N GLY A 49 -1.95 -8.14 -2.90
CA GLY A 49 -1.44 -9.50 -3.05
C GLY A 49 0.10 -9.58 -3.05
N SER A 50 0.63 -10.33 -4.01
CA SER A 50 2.06 -10.63 -4.13
C SER A 50 2.93 -9.41 -4.37
N GLY A 51 2.35 -8.28 -4.80
CA GLY A 51 3.04 -7.00 -5.00
C GLY A 51 3.53 -6.32 -3.72
N VAL A 52 3.14 -6.79 -2.53
CA VAL A 52 3.54 -6.20 -1.22
C VAL A 52 4.42 -7.17 -0.46
N GLU A 53 5.74 -7.04 -0.54
CA GLU A 53 6.66 -8.03 0.02
C GLU A 53 7.33 -7.50 1.28
N GLN A 54 7.36 -8.30 2.36
CA GLN A 54 8.24 -8.02 3.49
C GLN A 54 9.67 -8.40 3.13
N LYS A 55 10.62 -7.47 3.34
CA LYS A 55 12.06 -7.73 3.18
C LYS A 55 12.75 -7.66 4.54
N GLY A 56 13.15 -8.82 5.06
CA GLY A 56 13.83 -8.92 6.34
C GLY A 56 12.89 -9.01 7.53
N LYS A 57 13.46 -8.92 8.74
CA LYS A 57 12.74 -9.11 10.00
C LYS A 57 11.92 -7.87 10.35
N ALA A 58 10.77 -8.09 11.00
CA ALA A 58 9.99 -7.02 11.58
C ALA A 58 10.79 -6.34 12.70
N LEU A 59 10.71 -5.01 12.77
CA LEU A 59 11.24 -4.22 13.87
C LEU A 59 10.16 -4.16 14.94
N ILE A 60 10.39 -4.83 16.06
CA ILE A 60 9.43 -4.92 17.16
C ILE A 60 9.76 -3.83 18.18
N GLY A 61 8.86 -2.87 18.35
CA GLY A 61 8.91 -1.86 19.40
C GLY A 61 7.92 -2.17 20.53
N PRO A 62 7.92 -1.35 21.61
CA PRO A 62 7.06 -1.56 22.77
C PRO A 62 5.56 -1.51 22.46
N THR A 63 5.15 -0.66 21.52
CA THR A 63 3.73 -0.40 21.21
C THR A 63 3.31 -0.81 19.80
N THR A 64 4.27 -0.96 18.89
CA THR A 64 4.01 -1.25 17.48
C THR A 64 5.14 -2.08 16.86
N ALA A 65 4.84 -2.71 15.73
CA ALA A 65 5.82 -3.40 14.91
C ALA A 65 5.84 -2.79 13.51
N LEU A 66 7.04 -2.46 13.04
CA LEU A 66 7.27 -1.94 11.69
C LEU A 66 7.77 -3.06 10.79
N ILE A 67 7.16 -3.16 9.62
CA ILE A 67 7.44 -4.17 8.60
C ILE A 67 8.21 -3.48 7.47
N PRO A 68 9.48 -3.82 7.24
CA PRO A 68 10.19 -3.36 6.06
C PRO A 68 9.55 -3.99 4.83
N THR A 69 9.00 -3.15 3.98
CA THR A 69 8.09 -3.54 2.90
C THR A 69 8.59 -2.98 1.57
N ILE A 70 8.56 -3.81 0.54
CA ILE A 70 8.70 -3.43 -0.86
C ILE A 70 7.34 -3.55 -1.54
N LEU A 71 6.93 -2.49 -2.21
CA LEU A 71 5.83 -2.48 -3.16
C LEU A 71 6.41 -2.64 -4.56
N ASN A 72 6.20 -3.81 -5.19
CA ASN A 72 6.58 -4.06 -6.58
C ASN A 72 5.44 -3.60 -7.49
N ILE A 73 5.65 -2.48 -8.17
CA ILE A 73 4.60 -1.84 -8.97
C ILE A 73 4.25 -2.67 -10.19
N ASN A 74 5.23 -3.30 -10.84
CA ASN A 74 4.96 -4.13 -12.02
C ASN A 74 3.99 -5.27 -11.67
N LYS A 75 4.25 -5.99 -10.57
CA LYS A 75 3.35 -7.05 -10.08
C LYS A 75 1.95 -6.55 -9.72
N ILE A 76 1.84 -5.31 -9.21
CA ILE A 76 0.54 -4.71 -8.87
C ILE A 76 -0.22 -4.37 -10.14
N MET A 77 0.47 -3.81 -11.13
CA MET A 77 -0.12 -3.31 -12.38
C MET A 77 -0.45 -4.42 -13.38
N GLU A 78 0.18 -5.59 -13.25
CA GLU A 78 -0.15 -6.80 -14.04
C GLU A 78 -1.60 -7.28 -13.83
N ASP A 79 -2.20 -7.01 -12.66
CA ASP A 79 -3.60 -7.36 -12.35
C ASP A 79 -4.53 -6.16 -12.64
N GLU A 80 -4.80 -5.94 -13.93
CA GLU A 80 -5.63 -4.80 -14.39
C GLU A 80 -7.03 -4.78 -13.77
N VAL A 81 -7.63 -5.95 -13.50
CA VAL A 81 -8.97 -6.06 -12.90
C VAL A 81 -8.94 -5.53 -11.47
N LYS A 82 -7.95 -5.95 -10.69
CA LYS A 82 -7.75 -5.45 -9.32
C LYS A 82 -7.47 -3.94 -9.33
N VAL A 83 -6.61 -3.47 -10.23
CA VAL A 83 -6.30 -2.03 -10.35
C VAL A 83 -7.56 -1.24 -10.65
N LYS A 84 -8.37 -1.65 -11.64
CA LYS A 84 -9.64 -0.99 -11.95
C LYS A 84 -10.59 -0.98 -10.76
N ARG A 85 -10.72 -2.10 -10.04
CA ARG A 85 -11.56 -2.18 -8.83
C ARG A 85 -11.11 -1.23 -7.72
N LEU A 86 -9.79 -1.05 -7.56
CA LEU A 86 -9.22 -0.10 -6.59
C LEU A 86 -9.46 1.36 -6.97
N LEU A 87 -9.82 1.64 -8.23
CA LEU A 87 -10.06 2.98 -8.76
C LEU A 87 -11.55 3.30 -9.00
N GLN A 88 -12.48 2.33 -8.87
CA GLN A 88 -13.87 2.47 -9.30
C GLN A 88 -14.90 2.84 -8.22
N ASN A 89 -14.57 2.83 -6.93
CA ASN A 89 -15.56 3.01 -5.84
C ASN A 89 -15.91 4.49 -5.51
N ILE A 90 -16.12 5.36 -6.50
CA ILE A 90 -16.59 6.75 -6.26
C ILE A 90 -18.12 6.77 -6.16
#